data_AF-A0AAV9ZEM3-F1
#
_entry.id   AF-A0AAV9ZEM3-F1
#
_cell.length_a   1.000
_cell.length_b   1.000
_cell.length_c   1.000
_cell.angle_alpha   90.00
_cell.angle_beta   90.00
_cell.angle_gamma   90.00
#
_symmetry.space_group_name_H-M   'P 1'
#
loop_
_entity.id
_entity.type
_entity.pdbx_description
1 polymer ?
#
loop_
_entity_poly.entity_id
_entity_poly.type
_entity_poly.pdbx_seq_one_letter_code
_entity_poly.pdbx_strand_id
1 'polypeptide(L)'
;MGISISQTAIRRAIHSLSAETASTLREMGQTLLVGYAYDNFDINFPTLVPTIEKAGDPLTHLTSGALIHLEHGVVLEECSEELWQKSPLNPTLPETAAQPKHDLNSLHPEIDDPSGLTRRERWNAWKFQSDLYEYGPSLLAHHKNTCSTRSTHAGNISAVENLLSQGRVGPPPDSAKVAQYNRLQKLVSVAKYVVLFFGDLGTYERVQGVLQRRSIEGTPWRRHQFMVFVMGFFHLKMACADAIWRIFIEPKQGRQDSNSLMAYVTQPRPRKTGKIGSNPGFRRMHEVIRHMGIVLRLDAWRVEAKRRNSAWTSLELFAEAKPSKDLLDEMAQSLVENFVAGGDIDMYETRSRSADSRDAQHENILFLHQYFLLYEEISYAMNHGDIGRLEALFPPWISIFRAVGKHKYSAHMTKYLTDLHFVYPARLSRAVGYNSLVNPTETADGFRGVDWVEESMINLYTKHTFGGSGSNYTKARVIEESDQNLP
;
A
#
# COMPACT_ATOMS: atom_id res chain seq x y z
N MET A 1 28.79 35.02 20.53
CA MET A 1 29.90 34.13 20.13
C MET A 1 29.38 33.16 19.08
N GLY A 2 30.11 32.92 18.01
CA GLY A 2 29.78 31.86 17.04
C GLY A 2 30.57 30.60 17.34
N ILE A 3 29.92 29.44 17.39
CA ILE A 3 30.59 28.14 17.52
C ILE A 3 30.97 27.67 16.12
N SER A 4 32.25 27.38 15.90
CA SER A 4 32.76 26.80 14.66
C SER A 4 33.11 25.33 14.89
N ILE A 5 32.54 24.43 14.08
CA ILE A 5 32.81 22.99 14.14
C ILE A 5 33.65 22.62 12.92
N SER A 6 34.73 21.86 13.11
CA SER A 6 35.58 21.43 12.01
C SER A 6 34.91 20.32 11.18
N GLN A 7 35.16 20.30 9.87
CA GLN A 7 34.68 19.22 8.99
C GLN A 7 35.17 17.84 9.45
N THR A 8 36.35 17.77 10.08
CA THR A 8 36.89 16.54 10.70
C THR A 8 36.04 16.05 11.87
N ALA A 9 35.51 16.95 12.71
CA ALA A 9 34.60 16.59 13.79
C ALA A 9 33.26 16.08 13.23
N ILE A 10 32.72 16.73 12.20
CA ILE A 10 31.49 16.30 11.51
C ILE A 10 31.68 14.90 10.91
N ARG A 11 32.76 14.66 10.15
CA ARG A 11 33.05 13.33 9.58
C ARG A 11 33.24 12.25 10.64
N ARG A 12 33.89 12.55 11.76
CA ARG A 12 34.02 11.61 12.90
C ARG A 12 32.67 11.28 13.55
N ALA A 13 31.78 12.27 13.71
CA ALA A 13 30.44 12.04 14.22
C ALA A 13 29.62 11.14 13.28
N ILE A 14 29.64 11.41 11.97
CA ILE A 14 28.97 10.59 10.95
C ILE A 14 29.50 9.15 10.96
N HIS A 15 30.82 8.95 11.00
CA HIS A 15 31.43 7.62 11.07
C HIS A 15 31.10 6.89 12.38
N SER A 16 31.00 7.60 13.52
CA SER A 16 30.60 6.99 14.79
C SER A 16 29.16 6.50 14.74
N LEU A 17 28.24 7.34 14.24
CA LEU A 17 26.83 7.01 14.05
C LEU A 17 26.64 5.84 13.07
N SER A 18 27.43 5.79 12.00
CA SER A 18 27.47 4.66 11.05
C SER A 18 27.87 3.35 11.72
N ALA A 19 28.97 3.34 12.47
CA ALA A 19 29.45 2.15 13.15
C ALA A 19 28.47 1.63 14.23
N GLU A 20 27.83 2.55 14.95
CA GLU A 20 26.81 2.26 15.96
C GLU A 20 25.51 1.72 15.32
N THR A 21 24.98 2.41 14.31
CA THR A 21 23.80 1.96 13.53
C THR A 21 24.02 0.54 12.99
N ALA A 22 25.23 0.24 12.50
CA ALA A 22 25.56 -1.07 11.99
C ALA A 22 25.66 -2.16 13.06
N SER A 23 26.12 -1.86 14.28
CA SER A 23 26.08 -2.84 15.38
C SER A 23 24.63 -3.15 15.75
N THR A 24 23.79 -2.11 15.82
CA THR A 24 22.34 -2.25 16.05
C THR A 24 21.67 -3.10 14.96
N LEU A 25 21.93 -2.85 13.67
CA LEU A 25 21.41 -3.67 12.56
C LEU A 25 21.91 -5.12 12.62
N ARG A 26 23.19 -5.33 12.99
CA ARG A 26 23.79 -6.66 13.20
C ARG A 26 23.09 -7.43 14.32
N GLU A 27 22.88 -6.78 15.46
CA GLU A 27 22.26 -7.38 16.64
C GLU A 27 20.76 -7.62 16.44
N MET A 28 20.04 -6.68 15.81
CA MET A 28 18.64 -6.84 15.43
C MET A 28 18.44 -8.01 14.45
N GLY A 29 19.26 -8.11 13.40
CA GLY A 29 19.19 -9.22 12.44
C GLY A 29 19.39 -10.59 13.09
N GLN A 30 20.32 -10.71 14.04
CA GLN A 30 20.59 -11.94 14.77
C GLN A 30 19.41 -12.43 15.62
N THR A 31 18.45 -11.57 15.97
CA THR A 31 17.23 -12.00 16.67
C THR A 31 16.31 -12.86 15.82
N LEU A 32 16.37 -12.71 14.47
CA LEU A 32 15.37 -13.17 13.51
C LEU A 32 13.93 -12.64 13.77
N LEU A 33 13.78 -11.62 14.61
CA LEU A 33 12.53 -10.89 14.88
C LEU A 33 12.48 -9.57 14.10
N VAL A 34 12.91 -9.63 12.84
CA VAL A 34 12.94 -8.48 11.93
C VAL A 34 12.40 -8.81 10.53
N GLY A 35 11.72 -7.84 9.93
CA GLY A 35 11.23 -7.85 8.55
C GLY A 35 12.17 -7.13 7.59
N TYR A 36 12.27 -7.63 6.36
CA TYR A 36 13.18 -7.17 5.31
C TYR A 36 12.35 -6.73 4.07
N ALA A 37 12.16 -5.45 3.79
CA ALA A 37 10.91 -4.99 3.13
C ALA A 37 11.04 -4.01 1.91
N TYR A 38 11.16 -4.49 0.67
CA TYR A 38 12.03 -3.84 -0.31
C TYR A 38 11.50 -3.10 -1.54
N ASP A 39 12.39 -2.30 -2.12
CA ASP A 39 12.28 -1.79 -3.49
C ASP A 39 13.62 -1.76 -4.25
N ASN A 40 13.52 -1.70 -5.58
CA ASN A 40 14.64 -1.46 -6.50
C ASN A 40 14.35 -0.19 -7.29
N PHE A 41 15.22 0.79 -7.19
CA PHE A 41 14.98 2.13 -7.72
C PHE A 41 16.02 2.56 -8.74
N ASP A 42 15.55 3.32 -9.72
CA ASP A 42 16.40 3.89 -10.75
C ASP A 42 16.81 5.33 -10.41
N ILE A 43 18.07 5.68 -10.72
CA ILE A 43 18.52 7.06 -10.89
C ILE A 43 19.00 7.24 -12.32
N ASN A 44 18.40 8.18 -13.05
CA ASN A 44 18.95 8.70 -14.29
C ASN A 44 19.99 9.78 -13.96
N PHE A 45 21.26 9.55 -14.33
CA PHE A 45 22.36 10.49 -14.18
C PHE A 45 22.66 11.20 -15.52
N PRO A 46 21.99 12.32 -15.86
CA PRO A 46 22.08 12.94 -17.18
C PRO A 46 23.48 13.48 -17.47
N THR A 47 24.12 12.98 -18.53
CA THR A 47 25.39 13.50 -19.03
C THR A 47 25.19 14.82 -19.78
N LEU A 48 25.82 15.89 -19.28
CA LEU A 48 25.74 17.25 -19.86
C LEU A 48 26.27 17.36 -21.30
N VAL A 49 27.17 16.45 -21.69
CA VAL A 49 27.65 16.28 -23.08
C VAL A 49 27.79 14.77 -23.34
N PRO A 50 27.11 14.19 -24.35
CA PRO A 50 27.40 12.84 -24.81
C PRO A 50 28.75 12.82 -25.54
N THR A 51 29.74 12.09 -25.01
CA THR A 51 30.96 11.77 -25.75
C THR A 51 30.84 10.37 -26.36
N ILE A 52 31.51 10.14 -27.49
CA ILE A 52 31.47 8.87 -28.24
C ILE A 52 31.89 7.68 -27.34
N GLU A 53 32.78 7.92 -26.39
CA GLU A 53 33.29 6.94 -25.41
C GLU A 53 32.34 6.70 -24.21
N LYS A 54 31.30 7.52 -24.03
CA LYS A 54 30.32 7.42 -22.94
C LYS A 54 28.89 7.21 -23.44
N ALA A 55 28.73 6.37 -24.46
CA ALA A 55 27.43 5.88 -24.93
C ALA A 55 26.79 4.81 -23.99
N GLY A 56 27.01 4.93 -22.68
CA GLY A 56 26.37 4.09 -21.67
C GLY A 56 25.00 4.65 -21.27
N ASP A 57 24.08 3.77 -20.88
CA ASP A 57 22.78 4.18 -20.35
C ASP A 57 22.97 5.03 -19.08
N PRO A 58 22.46 6.27 -19.00
CA PRO A 58 22.52 7.08 -17.79
C PRO A 58 21.62 6.53 -16.67
N LEU A 59 20.72 5.58 -16.96
CA LEU A 59 19.91 4.89 -15.98
C LEU A 59 20.76 3.91 -15.15
N THR A 60 20.88 4.19 -13.86
CA THR A 60 21.50 3.30 -12.88
C THR A 60 20.43 2.68 -12.00
N HIS A 61 20.32 1.35 -12.06
CA HIS A 61 19.58 0.56 -11.08
C HIS A 61 20.34 0.50 -9.74
N LEU A 62 19.63 0.73 -8.64
CA LEU A 62 20.08 0.58 -7.25
C LEU A 62 19.03 -0.19 -6.43
N THR A 63 19.43 -0.66 -5.26
CA THR A 63 18.56 -1.29 -4.27
C THR A 63 18.76 -0.60 -2.92
N SER A 64 17.67 -0.36 -2.19
CA SER A 64 17.67 0.26 -0.87
C SER A 64 17.47 -0.74 0.27
N GLY A 65 17.84 -0.33 1.48
CA GLY A 65 16.96 -0.53 2.63
C GLY A 65 17.60 -0.82 4.00
N ALA A 66 16.79 -1.44 4.87
CA ALA A 66 16.93 -1.59 6.31
C ALA A 66 15.98 -2.67 6.88
N LEU A 67 15.88 -2.75 8.21
CA LEU A 67 15.22 -3.81 8.98
C LEU A 67 14.06 -3.27 9.84
N ILE A 68 12.86 -3.83 9.68
CA ILE A 68 11.70 -3.53 10.53
C ILE A 68 11.79 -4.40 11.77
N HIS A 69 11.59 -3.88 12.98
CA HIS A 69 11.31 -4.76 14.11
C HIS A 69 9.90 -5.37 14.01
N LEU A 70 9.76 -6.67 14.24
CA LEU A 70 8.44 -7.34 14.23
C LEU A 70 7.78 -7.19 15.60
N GLU A 71 6.76 -6.33 15.68
CA GLU A 71 6.11 -5.94 16.93
C GLU A 71 4.98 -6.92 17.35
N HIS A 72 4.07 -6.48 18.22
CA HIS A 72 2.84 -7.20 18.61
C HIS A 72 3.05 -8.59 19.24
N GLY A 73 4.25 -8.88 19.77
CA GLY A 73 4.57 -10.14 20.44
C GLY A 73 4.95 -11.27 19.48
N VAL A 74 5.47 -10.96 18.30
CA VAL A 74 6.12 -11.94 17.43
C VAL A 74 7.35 -12.54 18.14
N VAL A 75 7.47 -13.87 18.07
CA VAL A 75 8.59 -14.65 18.60
C VAL A 75 8.89 -15.80 17.63
N LEU A 76 10.05 -16.45 17.75
CA LEU A 76 10.49 -17.48 16.82
C LEU A 76 9.59 -18.73 16.81
N GLU A 77 9.43 -19.31 15.61
CA GLU A 77 8.64 -20.52 15.35
C GLU A 77 9.28 -21.32 14.19
N GLU A 78 9.53 -22.61 14.39
CA GLU A 78 10.21 -23.50 13.42
C GLU A 78 9.27 -23.97 12.29
N CYS A 79 8.58 -23.04 11.61
CA CYS A 79 7.54 -23.34 10.61
C CYS A 79 8.04 -23.50 9.16
N SER A 80 9.33 -23.28 8.85
CA SER A 80 9.81 -23.23 7.46
C SER A 80 9.60 -24.55 6.71
N GLU A 81 9.79 -25.70 7.36
CA GLU A 81 9.60 -27.00 6.73
C GLU A 81 8.10 -27.33 6.54
N GLU A 82 7.23 -26.92 7.47
CA GLU A 82 5.77 -27.10 7.32
C GLU A 82 5.24 -26.35 6.09
N LEU A 83 5.70 -25.11 5.87
CA LEU A 83 5.37 -24.34 4.67
C LEU A 83 5.96 -24.96 3.41
N TRP A 84 7.18 -25.51 3.48
CA TRP A 84 7.77 -26.20 2.33
C TRP A 84 6.97 -27.44 1.93
N GLN A 85 6.54 -28.26 2.89
CA GLN A 85 5.69 -29.43 2.62
C GLN A 85 4.31 -29.05 2.05
N LYS A 86 3.78 -27.87 2.37
CA LYS A 86 2.56 -27.28 1.77
C LYS A 86 2.79 -26.56 0.43
N SER A 87 4.05 -26.30 0.05
CA SER A 87 4.37 -25.38 -1.06
C SER A 87 4.16 -26.03 -2.43
N PRO A 88 3.43 -25.38 -3.38
CA PRO A 88 3.31 -25.89 -4.75
C PRO A 88 4.63 -25.85 -5.55
N LEU A 89 5.71 -25.33 -4.95
CA LEU A 89 7.07 -25.41 -5.50
C LEU A 89 7.83 -26.65 -5.04
N ASN A 90 7.27 -27.47 -4.14
CA ASN A 90 7.93 -28.68 -3.64
C ASN A 90 7.77 -29.84 -4.64
N PRO A 91 8.86 -30.33 -5.29
CA PRO A 91 8.77 -31.36 -6.33
C PRO A 91 8.42 -32.75 -5.78
N THR A 92 8.24 -32.93 -4.47
CA THR A 92 7.74 -34.18 -3.88
C THR A 92 6.22 -34.22 -3.72
N LEU A 93 5.50 -33.13 -4.03
CA LEU A 93 4.03 -33.15 -4.05
C LEU A 93 3.51 -33.83 -5.33
N PRO A 94 2.40 -34.60 -5.26
CA PRO A 94 1.75 -35.13 -6.46
C PRO A 94 1.22 -34.00 -7.35
N GLU A 95 1.43 -34.07 -8.66
CA GLU A 95 0.85 -33.11 -9.63
C GLU A 95 -0.69 -33.05 -9.58
N THR A 96 -1.32 -34.10 -9.07
CA THR A 96 -2.78 -34.20 -8.86
C THR A 96 -3.28 -33.52 -7.59
N ALA A 97 -2.41 -32.93 -6.76
CA ALA A 97 -2.77 -32.19 -5.55
C ALA A 97 -3.36 -30.80 -5.91
N ALA A 98 -4.56 -30.79 -6.48
CA ALA A 98 -5.30 -29.58 -6.78
C ALA A 98 -5.50 -28.73 -5.52
N GLN A 99 -5.00 -27.49 -5.51
CA GLN A 99 -5.18 -26.60 -4.38
C GLN A 99 -6.68 -26.33 -4.13
N PRO A 100 -7.15 -26.25 -2.87
CA PRO A 100 -8.56 -26.05 -2.58
C PRO A 100 -9.05 -24.72 -3.16
N LYS A 101 -10.28 -24.72 -3.70
CA LYS A 101 -10.98 -23.48 -4.04
C LYS A 101 -11.52 -22.86 -2.77
N HIS A 102 -10.74 -21.98 -2.16
CA HIS A 102 -11.16 -21.16 -1.04
C HIS A 102 -12.14 -20.08 -1.51
N ASP A 103 -13.27 -19.92 -0.81
CA ASP A 103 -14.07 -18.71 -0.95
C ASP A 103 -13.42 -17.58 -0.15
N LEU A 104 -13.04 -16.50 -0.84
CA LEU A 104 -12.41 -15.34 -0.23
C LEU A 104 -13.43 -14.28 0.22
N ASN A 105 -14.72 -14.46 -0.10
CA ASN A 105 -15.78 -13.52 0.28
C ASN A 105 -16.27 -13.77 1.72
N SER A 106 -16.35 -15.03 2.15
CA SER A 106 -16.74 -15.43 3.51
C SER A 106 -15.65 -15.27 4.58
N LEU A 107 -14.44 -14.82 4.24
CA LEU A 107 -13.36 -14.54 5.21
C LEU A 107 -13.73 -13.47 6.24
N HIS A 108 -14.49 -12.46 5.81
CA HIS A 108 -14.90 -11.32 6.62
C HIS A 108 -16.43 -11.20 6.57
N PRO A 109 -17.17 -12.09 7.27
CA PRO A 109 -18.63 -12.09 7.22
C PRO A 109 -19.19 -10.75 7.71
N GLU A 110 -20.34 -10.37 7.15
CA GLU A 110 -21.12 -9.28 7.71
C GLU A 110 -21.65 -9.66 9.10
N ILE A 111 -21.86 -8.64 9.92
CA ILE A 111 -22.35 -8.77 11.29
C ILE A 111 -23.59 -7.88 11.39
N ASP A 112 -24.70 -8.49 11.81
CA ASP A 112 -25.99 -7.81 12.00
C ASP A 112 -25.81 -6.55 12.85
N ASP A 113 -26.25 -5.42 12.31
CA ASP A 113 -26.24 -4.12 12.97
C ASP A 113 -27.68 -3.61 13.15
N PRO A 114 -28.04 -2.97 14.27
CA PRO A 114 -29.37 -2.38 14.46
C PRO A 114 -29.82 -1.41 13.37
N SER A 115 -28.91 -0.82 12.57
CA SER A 115 -29.26 0.03 11.42
C SER A 115 -29.58 -0.74 10.13
N GLY A 116 -29.46 -2.08 10.11
CA GLY A 116 -29.65 -2.93 8.92
C GLY A 116 -28.57 -2.83 7.84
N LEU A 117 -27.60 -1.90 7.97
CA LEU A 117 -26.59 -1.62 6.95
C LEU A 117 -25.34 -2.51 7.09
N THR A 118 -24.79 -2.95 5.96
CA THR A 118 -23.51 -3.66 5.92
C THR A 118 -22.36 -2.81 6.48
N ARG A 119 -21.24 -3.46 6.81
CA ARG A 119 -19.99 -2.83 7.27
C ARG A 119 -19.53 -1.70 6.35
N ARG A 120 -19.67 -1.88 5.03
CA ARG A 120 -19.30 -0.87 4.02
C ARG A 120 -20.29 0.27 3.97
N GLU A 121 -21.59 -0.01 4.05
CA GLU A 121 -22.62 1.03 4.03
C GLU A 121 -22.57 1.91 5.28
N ARG A 122 -22.31 1.33 6.46
CA ARG A 122 -22.03 2.07 7.70
C ARG A 122 -20.79 2.97 7.57
N TRP A 123 -19.72 2.49 6.92
CA TRP A 123 -18.56 3.33 6.64
C TRP A 123 -18.87 4.42 5.60
N ASN A 124 -19.67 4.13 4.57
CA ASN A 124 -20.10 5.12 3.57
C ASN A 124 -20.93 6.24 4.25
N ALA A 125 -21.91 5.90 5.10
CA ALA A 125 -22.75 6.86 5.82
C ALA A 125 -21.90 7.74 6.74
N TRP A 126 -21.00 7.13 7.52
CA TRP A 126 -19.99 7.86 8.30
C TRP A 126 -19.14 8.79 7.42
N LYS A 127 -18.73 8.36 6.22
CA LYS A 127 -17.91 9.18 5.31
C LYS A 127 -18.70 10.34 4.69
N PHE A 128 -19.99 10.16 4.38
CA PHE A 128 -20.90 11.25 3.99
C PHE A 128 -21.00 12.29 5.12
N GLN A 129 -21.21 11.86 6.36
CA GLN A 129 -21.26 12.76 7.52
C GLN A 129 -19.92 13.46 7.80
N SER A 130 -18.81 12.72 7.78
CA SER A 130 -17.46 13.25 8.02
C SER A 130 -17.13 14.39 7.05
N ASP A 131 -17.51 14.26 5.78
CA ASP A 131 -17.27 15.33 4.81
C ASP A 131 -18.21 16.53 5.00
N LEU A 132 -19.45 16.31 5.45
CA LEU A 132 -20.37 17.40 5.83
C LEU A 132 -19.83 18.19 7.05
N TYR A 133 -19.29 17.51 8.06
CA TYR A 133 -18.72 18.13 9.26
C TYR A 133 -17.32 18.74 9.05
N GLU A 134 -16.56 18.29 8.04
CA GLU A 134 -15.22 18.81 7.74
C GLU A 134 -15.23 19.92 6.66
N TYR A 135 -16.09 19.80 5.65
CA TYR A 135 -16.08 20.65 4.45
C TYR A 135 -17.43 21.33 4.14
N GLY A 136 -18.50 21.01 4.86
CA GLY A 136 -19.79 21.71 4.77
C GLY A 136 -19.81 23.05 5.52
N PRO A 137 -20.99 23.70 5.64
CA PRO A 137 -21.15 24.96 6.36
C PRO A 137 -20.67 24.89 7.81
N SER A 138 -19.99 25.94 8.28
CA SER A 138 -19.32 25.98 9.58
C SER A 138 -20.23 25.73 10.78
N LEU A 139 -21.53 26.00 10.66
CA LEU A 139 -22.57 25.69 11.66
C LEU A 139 -22.70 24.19 11.97
N LEU A 140 -22.28 23.30 11.05
CA LEU A 140 -22.32 21.85 11.24
C LEU A 140 -21.00 21.26 11.78
N ALA A 141 -19.94 22.06 11.88
CA ALA A 141 -18.58 21.57 12.17
C ALA A 141 -18.32 21.19 13.65
N HIS A 142 -19.37 21.14 14.49
CA HIS A 142 -19.27 20.90 15.94
C HIS A 142 -19.22 19.41 16.35
N HIS A 143 -19.17 18.47 15.39
CA HIS A 143 -19.08 17.03 15.63
C HIS A 143 -17.77 16.44 15.09
N LYS A 144 -16.71 16.40 15.93
CA LYS A 144 -15.39 15.83 15.58
C LYS A 144 -14.81 14.98 16.72
N ASN A 145 -14.32 13.78 16.38
CA ASN A 145 -13.56 12.85 17.25
C ASN A 145 -12.24 12.45 16.57
N THR A 146 -11.15 12.20 17.32
CA THR A 146 -9.77 11.92 16.81
C THR A 146 -8.94 10.99 17.75
N CYS A 147 -7.86 10.32 17.28
CA CYS A 147 -7.02 9.36 18.07
C CYS A 147 -5.53 9.13 17.55
N SER A 148 -4.68 8.31 18.23
CA SER A 148 -3.19 8.03 18.05
C SER A 148 -2.82 6.50 17.86
N THR A 149 -1.63 5.90 17.55
CA THR A 149 -0.13 6.11 17.61
C THR A 149 0.67 5.32 16.49
N ARG A 150 2.05 5.25 16.45
CA ARG A 150 2.97 4.80 15.32
C ARG A 150 4.19 3.88 15.67
N SER A 151 4.85 3.21 14.68
CA SER A 151 6.15 2.41 14.67
C SER A 151 6.62 1.86 13.25
N THR A 152 7.94 1.77 12.87
CA THR A 152 8.49 1.54 11.44
C THR A 152 9.99 1.09 11.27
N HIS A 153 10.70 0.76 10.13
CA HIS A 153 10.50 0.45 8.65
C HIS A 153 11.74 -0.35 8.00
N ALA A 154 12.11 -0.26 6.69
CA ALA A 154 12.58 -1.35 5.76
C ALA A 154 13.73 -1.01 4.72
N GLY A 155 14.19 -1.71 3.60
CA GLY A 155 14.21 -3.09 2.96
C GLY A 155 15.51 -3.67 2.21
N ASN A 156 15.50 -4.35 1.01
CA ASN A 156 16.56 -5.29 0.43
C ASN A 156 16.56 -5.78 -1.11
N ILE A 157 17.43 -6.74 -1.60
CA ILE A 157 17.27 -7.72 -2.78
C ILE A 157 18.41 -8.76 -3.05
N SER A 158 19.51 -8.49 -3.79
CA SER A 158 20.84 -9.12 -3.50
C SER A 158 21.34 -8.58 -2.17
N ALA A 159 20.80 -7.44 -1.76
CA ALA A 159 20.63 -7.10 -0.36
C ALA A 159 19.70 -8.05 0.43
N VAL A 160 19.16 -9.16 -0.08
CA VAL A 160 18.73 -10.28 0.79
C VAL A 160 20.00 -10.89 1.36
N GLU A 161 20.91 -11.37 0.52
CA GLU A 161 22.19 -11.92 0.98
C GLU A 161 23.04 -10.85 1.70
N ASN A 162 23.06 -9.59 1.22
CA ASN A 162 23.76 -8.51 1.92
C ASN A 162 23.04 -8.00 3.18
N LEU A 163 21.70 -7.85 3.25
CA LEU A 163 21.03 -7.49 4.52
C LEU A 163 21.04 -8.65 5.51
N LEU A 164 20.89 -9.90 5.07
CA LEU A 164 21.01 -11.05 5.95
C LEU A 164 22.43 -11.06 6.54
N SER A 165 23.48 -10.93 5.73
CA SER A 165 24.86 -10.89 6.25
C SER A 165 25.19 -9.61 7.03
N GLN A 166 24.64 -8.43 6.68
CA GLN A 166 24.69 -7.23 7.52
C GLN A 166 24.00 -7.48 8.87
N GLY A 167 22.84 -8.14 8.89
CA GLY A 167 22.14 -8.62 10.09
C GLY A 167 22.76 -9.87 10.73
N ARG A 168 23.94 -10.32 10.27
CA ARG A 168 24.62 -11.57 10.69
C ARG A 168 23.69 -12.80 10.74
N VAL A 169 22.91 -12.97 9.68
CA VAL A 169 22.11 -14.15 9.34
C VAL A 169 22.77 -14.88 8.16
N GLY A 170 22.75 -16.21 8.16
CA GLY A 170 23.46 -17.01 7.15
C GLY A 170 23.06 -18.48 7.03
N PRO A 171 23.79 -19.24 6.19
CA PRO A 171 23.51 -20.66 5.96
C PRO A 171 23.71 -21.50 7.23
N PRO A 172 23.01 -22.64 7.37
CA PRO A 172 23.33 -23.61 8.42
C PRO A 172 24.77 -24.15 8.24
N PRO A 173 25.44 -24.57 9.32
CA PRO A 173 26.79 -25.13 9.25
C PRO A 173 26.81 -26.53 8.63
N ASP A 174 26.72 -26.58 7.30
CA ASP A 174 26.72 -27.80 6.47
C ASP A 174 28.10 -28.48 6.34
N SER A 175 29.15 -27.80 6.78
CA SER A 175 30.54 -28.24 6.68
C SER A 175 31.40 -27.61 7.76
N ALA A 176 32.53 -28.23 8.11
CA ALA A 176 33.45 -27.69 9.13
C ALA A 176 33.96 -26.27 8.80
N LYS A 177 34.13 -25.94 7.51
CA LYS A 177 34.52 -24.61 7.04
C LYS A 177 33.41 -23.57 7.26
N VAL A 178 32.16 -23.88 6.91
CA VAL A 178 31.01 -23.00 7.19
C VAL A 178 30.77 -22.89 8.70
N ALA A 179 30.93 -23.98 9.47
CA ALA A 179 30.86 -23.96 10.93
C ALA A 179 31.96 -23.12 11.61
N GLN A 180 33.09 -22.89 10.95
CA GLN A 180 34.15 -21.99 11.40
C GLN A 180 33.86 -20.54 10.96
N TYR A 181 33.49 -20.33 9.70
CA TYR A 181 33.10 -19.03 9.16
C TYR A 181 31.93 -18.41 9.93
N ASN A 182 30.85 -19.17 10.16
CA ASN A 182 29.69 -18.73 10.93
C ASN A 182 30.06 -18.38 12.37
N ARG A 183 31.02 -19.08 13.01
CA ARG A 183 31.47 -18.73 14.36
C ARG A 183 32.31 -17.45 14.38
N LEU A 184 33.19 -17.25 13.40
CA LEU A 184 33.97 -16.02 13.26
C LEU A 184 33.08 -14.80 12.95
N GLN A 185 32.08 -14.97 12.09
CA GLN A 185 31.13 -13.92 11.70
C GLN A 185 29.89 -13.83 12.62
N LYS A 186 29.78 -14.67 13.65
CA LYS A 186 28.59 -14.80 14.52
C LYS A 186 27.26 -14.97 13.75
N LEU A 187 27.24 -15.78 12.69
CA LEU A 187 26.04 -15.95 11.84
C LEU A 187 24.99 -16.87 12.49
N VAL A 188 23.75 -16.39 12.55
CA VAL A 188 22.56 -17.15 12.98
C VAL A 188 21.91 -17.82 11.76
N SER A 189 21.38 -19.04 11.90
CA SER A 189 20.79 -19.77 10.77
C SER A 189 19.26 -19.71 10.75
N VAL A 190 18.71 -19.37 9.58
CA VAL A 190 17.27 -19.36 9.28
C VAL A 190 16.73 -20.71 8.79
N ALA A 191 17.52 -21.78 8.70
CA ALA A 191 17.14 -23.00 7.99
C ALA A 191 15.86 -23.71 8.49
N LYS A 192 15.37 -23.37 9.69
CA LYS A 192 14.09 -23.82 10.26
C LYS A 192 13.02 -22.72 10.36
N TYR A 193 13.44 -21.47 10.31
CA TYR A 193 12.62 -20.29 10.58
C TYR A 193 12.19 -19.64 9.27
N VAL A 194 11.20 -18.75 9.34
CA VAL A 194 10.87 -17.87 8.21
C VAL A 194 11.35 -16.46 8.51
N VAL A 195 11.65 -15.73 7.43
CA VAL A 195 11.95 -14.29 7.46
C VAL A 195 10.90 -13.61 6.61
N LEU A 196 10.26 -12.58 7.16
CA LEU A 196 9.26 -11.80 6.45
C LEU A 196 9.95 -10.85 5.49
N PHE A 197 9.73 -11.05 4.20
CA PHE A 197 10.11 -10.14 3.14
C PHE A 197 8.89 -9.36 2.67
N PHE A 198 9.04 -8.07 2.37
CA PHE A 198 7.94 -7.24 1.87
C PHE A 198 8.41 -6.49 0.62
N GLY A 199 7.54 -5.70 0.00
CA GLY A 199 7.94 -4.78 -1.08
C GLY A 199 6.94 -4.67 -2.24
N ASP A 200 7.37 -4.04 -3.33
CA ASP A 200 6.55 -3.81 -4.52
C ASP A 200 6.14 -5.12 -5.27
N LEU A 201 5.28 -5.00 -6.28
CA LEU A 201 4.86 -6.13 -7.11
C LEU A 201 5.99 -6.71 -7.99
N GLY A 202 6.83 -5.86 -8.60
CA GLY A 202 7.98 -6.34 -9.40
C GLY A 202 9.02 -7.05 -8.52
N THR A 203 9.17 -6.57 -7.31
CA THR A 203 9.90 -7.16 -6.18
C THR A 203 9.34 -8.54 -5.79
N TYR A 204 8.03 -8.68 -5.58
CA TYR A 204 7.37 -9.99 -5.42
C TYR A 204 7.69 -10.95 -6.57
N GLU A 205 7.57 -10.50 -7.82
CA GLU A 205 7.85 -11.34 -9.00
C GLU A 205 9.31 -11.81 -9.07
N ARG A 206 10.27 -10.99 -8.63
CA ARG A 206 11.68 -11.37 -8.50
C ARG A 206 11.86 -12.47 -7.43
N VAL A 207 11.23 -12.34 -6.26
CA VAL A 207 11.29 -13.37 -5.19
C VAL A 207 10.68 -14.70 -5.65
N GLN A 208 9.48 -14.67 -6.25
CA GLN A 208 8.86 -15.89 -6.78
C GLN A 208 9.71 -16.54 -7.87
N GLY A 209 10.33 -15.74 -8.75
CA GLY A 209 11.27 -16.24 -9.77
C GLY A 209 12.52 -16.90 -9.19
N VAL A 210 13.03 -16.44 -8.04
CA VAL A 210 14.13 -17.11 -7.31
C VAL A 210 13.64 -18.42 -6.68
N LEU A 211 12.55 -18.38 -5.92
CA LEU A 211 11.97 -19.57 -5.27
C LEU A 211 11.65 -20.68 -6.27
N GLN A 212 11.04 -20.34 -7.41
CA GLN A 212 10.69 -21.31 -8.45
C GLN A 212 11.94 -21.95 -9.07
N ARG A 213 13.01 -21.18 -9.34
CA ARG A 213 14.27 -21.69 -9.91
C ARG A 213 15.11 -22.48 -8.90
N ARG A 214 15.02 -22.14 -7.61
CA ARG A 214 15.79 -22.78 -6.53
C ARG A 214 15.07 -23.94 -5.86
N SER A 215 13.79 -24.16 -6.15
CA SER A 215 12.96 -25.28 -5.65
C SER A 215 13.65 -26.65 -5.64
N ILE A 216 14.39 -26.95 -6.71
CA ILE A 216 15.13 -28.21 -6.94
C ILE A 216 16.39 -28.39 -6.06
N GLU A 217 16.80 -27.36 -5.31
CA GLU A 217 18.03 -27.41 -4.51
C GLU A 217 17.92 -28.35 -3.31
N GLY A 218 19.04 -28.96 -2.93
CA GLY A 218 19.09 -29.99 -1.88
C GLY A 218 18.94 -29.49 -0.44
N THR A 219 18.86 -28.18 -0.18
CA THR A 219 18.82 -27.63 1.20
C THR A 219 17.86 -26.44 1.35
N PRO A 220 17.22 -26.25 2.52
CA PRO A 220 16.34 -25.11 2.81
C PRO A 220 16.93 -23.73 2.49
N TRP A 221 18.21 -23.52 2.82
CA TRP A 221 18.91 -22.28 2.51
C TRP A 221 19.01 -22.04 1.00
N ARG A 222 19.50 -23.02 0.24
CA ARG A 222 19.65 -22.85 -1.23
C ARG A 222 18.31 -22.70 -1.95
N ARG A 223 17.26 -23.41 -1.50
CA ARG A 223 15.88 -23.22 -1.95
C ARG A 223 15.32 -21.82 -1.69
N HIS A 224 15.91 -21.09 -0.75
CA HIS A 224 15.36 -19.86 -0.16
C HIS A 224 14.00 -20.10 0.53
N GLN A 225 13.70 -21.33 1.00
CA GLN A 225 12.37 -21.71 1.52
C GLN A 225 11.98 -21.00 2.84
N PHE A 226 12.90 -20.22 3.42
CA PHE A 226 12.66 -19.35 4.57
C PHE A 226 12.00 -18.00 4.17
N MET A 227 11.96 -17.63 2.88
CA MET A 227 11.40 -16.36 2.43
C MET A 227 9.87 -16.38 2.36
N VAL A 228 9.20 -15.68 3.28
CA VAL A 228 7.75 -15.40 3.22
C VAL A 228 7.54 -14.00 2.68
N PHE A 229 6.88 -13.84 1.53
CA PHE A 229 6.67 -12.51 0.93
C PHE A 229 5.31 -11.89 1.29
N VAL A 230 5.33 -10.62 1.65
CA VAL A 230 4.21 -9.80 2.14
C VAL A 230 4.00 -8.60 1.22
N MET A 231 2.76 -8.35 0.81
CA MET A 231 2.46 -7.34 -0.21
C MET A 231 2.75 -5.91 0.25
N GLY A 232 3.44 -5.14 -0.60
CA GLY A 232 3.52 -3.68 -0.49
C GLY A 232 2.17 -3.00 -0.71
N PHE A 233 1.52 -2.59 0.38
CA PHE A 233 0.20 -1.96 0.32
C PHE A 233 0.23 -0.53 -0.24
N PHE A 234 1.37 0.19 -0.23
CA PHE A 234 1.43 1.49 -0.88
C PHE A 234 1.33 1.38 -2.40
N HIS A 235 2.03 0.42 -3.02
CA HIS A 235 1.87 0.11 -4.44
C HIS A 235 0.48 -0.47 -4.77
N LEU A 236 -0.16 -1.20 -3.86
CA LEU A 236 -1.59 -1.54 -3.96
C LEU A 236 -2.47 -0.28 -4.04
N LYS A 237 -2.31 0.68 -3.11
CA LYS A 237 -3.02 1.97 -3.09
C LYS A 237 -2.75 2.83 -4.34
N MET A 238 -1.56 2.71 -4.92
CA MET A 238 -1.24 3.28 -6.25
C MET A 238 -2.01 2.58 -7.38
N ALA A 239 -2.07 1.25 -7.36
CA ALA A 239 -2.82 0.46 -8.34
C ALA A 239 -4.33 0.69 -8.27
N CYS A 240 -4.91 0.91 -7.08
CA CYS A 240 -6.31 1.30 -6.89
C CYS A 240 -6.63 2.66 -7.55
N ALA A 241 -5.76 3.67 -7.37
CA ALA A 241 -5.93 4.98 -7.99
C ALA A 241 -5.80 4.93 -9.52
N ASP A 242 -4.89 4.12 -10.04
CA ASP A 242 -4.75 3.88 -11.49
C ASP A 242 -5.93 3.08 -12.07
N ALA A 243 -6.53 2.15 -11.31
CA ALA A 243 -7.73 1.44 -11.74
C ALA A 243 -8.94 2.39 -11.90
N ILE A 244 -9.13 3.33 -10.98
CA ILE A 244 -10.16 4.37 -11.10
C ILE A 244 -9.90 5.27 -12.31
N TRP A 245 -8.64 5.62 -12.58
CA TRP A 245 -8.27 6.34 -13.80
C TRP A 245 -8.63 5.54 -15.07
N ARG A 246 -8.32 4.24 -15.11
CA ARG A 246 -8.66 3.33 -16.21
C ARG A 246 -10.16 3.19 -16.48
N ILE A 247 -11.00 3.37 -15.47
CA ILE A 247 -12.46 3.29 -15.60
C ILE A 247 -13.05 4.62 -16.10
N PHE A 248 -12.77 5.72 -15.40
CA PHE A 248 -13.51 6.98 -15.60
C PHE A 248 -12.78 8.02 -16.46
N ILE A 249 -11.49 7.82 -16.78
CA ILE A 249 -10.67 8.83 -17.46
C ILE A 249 -9.90 8.27 -18.67
N GLU A 250 -9.32 7.07 -18.61
CA GLU A 250 -8.58 6.49 -19.75
C GLU A 250 -9.46 6.41 -21.02
N PRO A 251 -10.69 5.87 -20.99
CA PRO A 251 -11.56 5.78 -22.17
C PRO A 251 -11.99 7.17 -22.62
N LYS A 252 -11.88 7.48 -23.92
CA LYS A 252 -12.25 8.82 -24.44
C LYS A 252 -13.75 9.09 -24.31
N GLN A 253 -14.57 8.04 -24.46
CA GLN A 253 -16.02 8.08 -24.36
C GLN A 253 -16.48 8.51 -22.96
N GLY A 254 -15.84 7.98 -21.90
CA GLY A 254 -16.11 8.34 -20.50
C GLY A 254 -15.81 9.81 -20.12
N ARG A 255 -15.28 10.61 -21.06
CA ARG A 255 -14.99 12.04 -20.90
C ARG A 255 -16.02 12.96 -21.57
N GLN A 256 -17.01 12.40 -22.28
CA GLN A 256 -17.94 13.16 -23.13
C GLN A 256 -19.19 13.65 -22.40
N ASP A 257 -19.58 12.97 -21.32
CA ASP A 257 -20.69 13.36 -20.44
C ASP A 257 -20.36 14.66 -19.67
N SER A 258 -21.35 15.56 -19.54
CA SER A 258 -21.23 16.77 -18.72
C SER A 258 -20.96 16.46 -17.25
N ASN A 259 -21.43 15.29 -16.79
CA ASN A 259 -21.29 14.79 -15.43
C ASN A 259 -20.13 13.79 -15.32
N SER A 260 -19.25 13.73 -16.33
CA SER A 260 -18.03 12.91 -16.28
C SER A 260 -17.02 13.43 -15.26
N LEU A 261 -16.21 12.53 -14.72
CA LEU A 261 -15.09 12.91 -13.85
C LEU A 261 -14.11 13.86 -14.54
N MET A 262 -13.90 13.73 -15.86
CA MET A 262 -13.07 14.68 -16.60
C MET A 262 -13.71 16.08 -16.58
N ALA A 263 -15.02 16.21 -16.81
CA ALA A 263 -15.72 17.49 -16.77
C ALA A 263 -15.57 18.18 -15.40
N TYR A 264 -15.82 17.47 -14.29
CA TYR A 264 -15.60 18.02 -12.94
C TYR A 264 -14.14 18.43 -12.70
N VAL A 265 -13.17 17.61 -13.12
CA VAL A 265 -11.74 17.91 -13.01
C VAL A 265 -11.32 19.13 -13.85
N THR A 266 -12.01 19.44 -14.95
CA THR A 266 -11.69 20.64 -15.75
C THR A 266 -11.92 21.94 -14.98
N GLN A 267 -12.89 21.98 -14.06
CA GLN A 267 -13.30 23.21 -13.37
C GLN A 267 -12.19 23.77 -12.45
N PRO A 268 -11.63 23.03 -11.47
CA PRO A 268 -10.54 23.52 -10.63
C PRO A 268 -9.16 23.42 -11.31
N ARG A 269 -9.02 22.65 -12.41
CA ARG A 269 -7.71 22.30 -13.00
C ARG A 269 -7.67 22.39 -14.54
N PRO A 270 -8.19 23.47 -15.18
CA PRO A 270 -8.35 23.53 -16.63
C PRO A 270 -7.02 23.40 -17.40
N ARG A 271 -5.92 23.90 -16.83
CA ARG A 271 -4.56 23.82 -17.41
C ARG A 271 -3.84 22.47 -17.17
N LYS A 272 -4.47 21.49 -16.50
CA LYS A 272 -3.87 20.17 -16.21
C LYS A 272 -4.60 18.99 -16.86
N THR A 273 -5.72 19.24 -17.55
CA THR A 273 -6.57 18.23 -18.23
C THR A 273 -5.77 17.27 -19.12
N GLY A 274 -4.90 17.79 -19.99
CA GLY A 274 -4.05 16.97 -20.86
C GLY A 274 -3.10 16.02 -20.11
N LYS A 275 -2.62 16.39 -18.92
CA LYS A 275 -1.79 15.52 -18.05
C LYS A 275 -2.63 14.52 -17.24
N ILE A 276 -3.92 14.78 -17.04
CA ILE A 276 -4.83 13.87 -16.33
C ILE A 276 -5.46 12.86 -17.30
N GLY A 277 -5.76 13.26 -18.54
CA GLY A 277 -6.30 12.40 -19.59
C GLY A 277 -5.27 11.55 -20.36
N SER A 278 -4.04 11.40 -19.85
CA SER A 278 -2.94 10.67 -20.51
C SER A 278 -2.13 9.81 -19.53
N ASN A 279 -1.42 10.42 -18.57
CA ASN A 279 -0.84 9.74 -17.42
C ASN A 279 -0.76 10.71 -16.21
N PRO A 280 -1.76 10.68 -15.32
CA PRO A 280 -1.78 11.54 -14.12
C PRO A 280 -0.69 11.16 -13.11
N GLY A 281 -0.29 9.89 -13.03
CA GLY A 281 0.47 9.36 -11.91
C GLY A 281 -0.30 9.43 -10.57
N PHE A 282 0.17 8.65 -9.60
CA PHE A 282 -0.54 8.42 -8.33
C PHE A 282 -1.00 9.71 -7.62
N ARG A 283 -0.08 10.64 -7.31
CA ARG A 283 -0.39 11.82 -6.49
C ARG A 283 -1.54 12.66 -7.07
N ARG A 284 -1.58 12.83 -8.41
CA ARG A 284 -2.64 13.60 -9.08
C ARG A 284 -3.99 12.88 -9.04
N MET A 285 -4.01 11.54 -9.15
CA MET A 285 -5.27 10.78 -9.00
C MET A 285 -5.74 10.73 -7.55
N HIS A 286 -4.85 10.60 -6.57
CA HIS A 286 -5.20 10.66 -5.16
C HIS A 286 -5.86 12.01 -4.80
N GLU A 287 -5.30 13.13 -5.28
CA GLU A 287 -5.92 14.45 -5.18
C GLU A 287 -7.28 14.51 -5.89
N VAL A 288 -7.40 14.00 -7.13
CA VAL A 288 -8.67 14.02 -7.89
C VAL A 288 -9.76 13.23 -7.17
N ILE A 289 -9.48 12.00 -6.73
CA ILE A 289 -10.47 11.12 -6.09
C ILE A 289 -10.98 11.77 -4.79
N ARG A 290 -10.09 12.26 -3.92
CA ARG A 290 -10.49 12.93 -2.68
C ARG A 290 -11.27 14.21 -2.93
N HIS A 291 -10.74 15.12 -3.75
CA HIS A 291 -11.36 16.45 -3.94
C HIS A 291 -12.71 16.34 -4.66
N MET A 292 -12.84 15.47 -5.66
CA MET A 292 -14.10 15.27 -6.38
C MET A 292 -15.09 14.42 -5.56
N GLY A 293 -14.61 13.47 -4.75
CA GLY A 293 -15.44 12.73 -3.79
C GLY A 293 -16.09 13.64 -2.75
N ILE A 294 -15.34 14.56 -2.14
CA ILE A 294 -15.88 15.56 -1.21
C ILE A 294 -16.96 16.40 -1.90
N VAL A 295 -16.66 16.97 -3.08
CA VAL A 295 -17.61 17.83 -3.82
C VAL A 295 -18.89 17.07 -4.20
N LEU A 296 -18.78 15.84 -4.72
CA LEU A 296 -19.95 15.02 -5.07
C LEU A 296 -20.79 14.66 -3.84
N ARG A 297 -20.17 14.34 -2.70
CA ARG A 297 -20.90 14.03 -1.45
C ARG A 297 -21.60 15.25 -0.86
N LEU A 298 -20.99 16.43 -0.91
CA LEU A 298 -21.64 17.68 -0.52
C LEU A 298 -22.82 18.03 -1.45
N ASP A 299 -22.71 17.75 -2.76
CA ASP A 299 -23.83 17.96 -3.68
C ASP A 299 -24.97 16.94 -3.45
N ALA A 300 -24.65 15.69 -3.16
CA ALA A 300 -25.63 14.68 -2.75
C ALA A 300 -26.39 15.11 -1.49
N TRP A 301 -25.69 15.60 -0.46
CA TRP A 301 -26.31 16.22 0.73
C TRP A 301 -27.26 17.38 0.37
N ARG A 302 -26.86 18.24 -0.58
CA ARG A 302 -27.68 19.38 -1.05
C ARG A 302 -28.94 18.91 -1.77
N VAL A 303 -28.85 17.87 -2.60
CA VAL A 303 -29.99 17.27 -3.29
C VAL A 303 -30.94 16.59 -2.30
N GLU A 304 -30.41 15.82 -1.35
CA GLU A 304 -31.20 15.13 -0.34
C GLU A 304 -31.89 16.10 0.63
N ALA A 305 -31.19 17.14 1.11
CA ALA A 305 -31.80 18.20 1.91
C ALA A 305 -32.98 18.86 1.17
N LYS A 306 -32.80 19.20 -0.11
CA LYS A 306 -33.87 19.76 -0.95
C LYS A 306 -35.02 18.77 -1.19
N ARG A 307 -34.77 17.46 -1.21
CA ARG A 307 -35.80 16.41 -1.31
C ARG A 307 -36.62 16.31 -0.01
N ARG A 308 -35.97 16.41 1.16
CA ARG A 308 -36.63 16.42 2.47
C ARG A 308 -37.45 17.69 2.71
N ASN A 309 -36.94 18.85 2.28
CA ASN A 309 -37.65 20.13 2.39
C ASN A 309 -37.25 21.04 1.21
N SER A 310 -38.23 21.44 0.39
CA SER A 310 -38.00 22.26 -0.80
C SER A 310 -37.43 23.65 -0.51
N ALA A 311 -37.49 24.14 0.74
CA ALA A 311 -36.85 25.37 1.17
C ALA A 311 -35.32 25.24 1.36
N TRP A 312 -34.80 24.03 1.63
CA TRP A 312 -33.36 23.76 1.81
C TRP A 312 -32.66 23.64 0.46
N THR A 313 -32.62 24.75 -0.30
CA THR A 313 -32.08 24.77 -1.66
C THR A 313 -30.55 24.77 -1.72
N SER A 314 -29.88 25.11 -0.62
CA SER A 314 -28.42 25.04 -0.42
C SER A 314 -28.07 24.45 0.95
N LEU A 315 -26.80 24.06 1.16
CA LEU A 315 -26.35 23.51 2.44
C LEU A 315 -26.38 24.57 3.55
N GLU A 316 -26.17 25.84 3.23
CA GLU A 316 -26.21 26.94 4.19
C GLU A 316 -27.61 27.07 4.80
N LEU A 317 -28.65 27.08 3.96
CA LEU A 317 -30.06 27.12 4.41
C LEU A 317 -30.46 25.86 5.18
N PHE A 318 -29.90 24.70 4.84
CA PHE A 318 -30.06 23.47 5.64
C PHE A 318 -29.39 23.61 7.01
N ALA A 319 -28.17 24.14 7.07
CA ALA A 319 -27.42 24.31 8.32
C ALA A 319 -28.02 25.41 9.22
N GLU A 320 -28.57 26.48 8.66
CA GLU A 320 -29.31 27.52 9.38
C GLU A 320 -30.57 26.98 10.07
N ALA A 321 -31.21 25.95 9.48
CA ALA A 321 -32.33 25.23 10.09
C ALA A 321 -31.93 24.31 11.26
N LYS A 322 -30.62 24.16 11.54
CA LYS A 322 -30.06 23.39 12.68
C LYS A 322 -30.63 21.97 12.79
N PRO A 323 -30.38 21.10 11.79
CA PRO A 323 -30.86 19.71 11.78
C PRO A 323 -30.37 18.97 13.04
N SER A 324 -31.23 18.11 13.59
CA SER A 324 -30.85 17.23 14.70
C SER A 324 -29.82 16.19 14.23
N LYS A 325 -29.02 15.66 15.16
CA LYS A 325 -28.10 14.55 14.86
C LYS A 325 -28.86 13.36 14.27
N ASP A 326 -30.04 13.04 14.81
CA ASP A 326 -30.83 11.89 14.36
C ASP A 326 -31.29 12.06 12.90
N LEU A 327 -31.64 13.28 12.47
CA LEU A 327 -31.94 13.60 11.07
C LEU A 327 -30.70 13.50 10.17
N LEU A 328 -29.52 13.88 10.69
CA LEU A 328 -28.25 13.73 9.97
C LEU A 328 -27.79 12.27 9.90
N ASP A 329 -28.14 11.43 10.87
CA ASP A 329 -27.91 9.98 10.82
C ASP A 329 -28.87 9.34 9.79
N GLU A 330 -30.16 9.67 9.84
CA GLU A 330 -31.18 9.18 8.90
C GLU A 330 -30.89 9.60 7.43
N MET A 331 -30.56 10.88 7.20
CA MET A 331 -30.17 11.36 5.87
C MET A 331 -28.88 10.71 5.38
N ALA A 332 -27.92 10.39 6.27
CA ALA A 332 -26.70 9.71 5.87
C ALA A 332 -26.94 8.25 5.44
N GLN A 333 -27.89 7.54 6.06
CA GLN A 333 -28.34 6.21 5.61
C GLN A 333 -28.99 6.32 4.23
N SER A 334 -29.94 7.25 4.09
CA SER A 334 -30.65 7.50 2.82
C SER A 334 -29.73 7.92 1.66
N LEU A 335 -28.64 8.64 1.96
CA LEU A 335 -27.59 8.97 0.98
C LEU A 335 -26.81 7.73 0.51
N VAL A 336 -26.59 6.73 1.36
CA VAL A 336 -25.92 5.49 0.94
C VAL A 336 -26.83 4.67 0.03
N GLU A 337 -28.09 4.48 0.44
CA GLU A 337 -29.12 3.78 -0.34
C GLU A 337 -29.31 4.40 -1.75
N ASN A 338 -29.41 5.74 -1.82
CA ASN A 338 -29.88 6.44 -3.03
C ASN A 338 -28.76 7.07 -3.88
N PHE A 339 -27.53 7.21 -3.37
CA PHE A 339 -26.41 7.86 -4.09
C PHE A 339 -25.16 6.98 -4.24
N VAL A 340 -25.18 5.71 -3.79
CA VAL A 340 -24.08 4.76 -3.98
C VAL A 340 -24.59 3.51 -4.70
N ALA A 341 -23.92 3.12 -5.79
CA ALA A 341 -24.25 1.87 -6.48
C ALA A 341 -24.07 0.64 -5.56
N GLY A 342 -25.04 -0.27 -5.54
CA GLY A 342 -24.94 -1.57 -4.85
C GLY A 342 -25.37 -1.61 -3.38
N GLY A 343 -26.10 -0.61 -2.89
CA GLY A 343 -27.12 -0.83 -1.84
C GLY A 343 -28.41 -1.37 -2.48
N ASP A 344 -29.57 -0.81 -2.14
CA ASP A 344 -30.87 -1.13 -2.76
C ASP A 344 -30.91 -0.97 -4.30
N ILE A 345 -29.98 -0.21 -4.89
CA ILE A 345 -29.91 0.00 -6.34
C ILE A 345 -29.19 -1.17 -7.03
N ASP A 346 -29.97 -2.13 -7.53
CA ASP A 346 -29.49 -3.14 -8.48
C ASP A 346 -29.14 -2.49 -9.83
N MET A 347 -27.84 -2.32 -10.07
CA MET A 347 -27.30 -1.77 -11.31
C MET A 347 -27.33 -2.75 -12.50
N TYR A 348 -27.55 -4.05 -12.27
CA TYR A 348 -27.79 -5.02 -13.34
C TYR A 348 -29.24 -4.93 -13.82
N GLU A 349 -30.21 -4.91 -12.91
CA GLU A 349 -31.63 -4.72 -13.24
C GLU A 349 -31.85 -3.36 -13.90
N THR A 350 -31.33 -2.28 -13.30
CA THR A 350 -31.36 -0.91 -13.88
C THR A 350 -30.81 -0.88 -15.31
N ARG A 351 -29.73 -1.64 -15.60
CA ARG A 351 -29.10 -1.68 -16.93
C ARG A 351 -29.80 -2.59 -17.95
N SER A 352 -30.68 -3.48 -17.51
CA SER A 352 -31.55 -4.27 -18.40
C SER A 352 -32.71 -3.46 -18.99
N ARG A 353 -33.04 -2.31 -18.38
CA ARG A 353 -34.09 -1.39 -18.86
C ARG A 353 -33.65 -0.68 -20.15
N SER A 354 -34.61 -0.21 -20.95
CA SER A 354 -34.33 0.47 -22.23
C SER A 354 -33.56 1.77 -22.04
N ALA A 355 -32.71 2.14 -23.00
CA ALA A 355 -31.87 3.34 -22.90
C ALA A 355 -32.68 4.62 -22.66
N ASP A 356 -33.85 4.75 -23.31
CA ASP A 356 -34.73 5.92 -23.17
C ASP A 356 -35.40 6.05 -21.80
N SER A 357 -35.33 5.00 -20.97
CA SER A 357 -35.88 4.95 -19.61
C SER A 357 -34.83 5.12 -18.50
N ARG A 358 -33.56 5.34 -18.86
CA ARG A 358 -32.42 5.31 -17.94
C ARG A 358 -31.70 6.65 -17.88
N ASP A 359 -31.55 7.20 -16.68
CA ASP A 359 -30.65 8.32 -16.44
C ASP A 359 -29.20 7.82 -16.37
N ALA A 360 -28.55 7.78 -17.53
CA ALA A 360 -27.16 7.40 -17.66
C ALA A 360 -26.19 8.37 -16.93
N GLN A 361 -26.59 9.63 -16.68
CA GLN A 361 -25.77 10.56 -15.91
C GLN A 361 -25.82 10.23 -14.42
N HIS A 362 -27.02 9.95 -13.89
CA HIS A 362 -27.18 9.47 -12.53
C HIS A 362 -26.46 8.13 -12.30
N GLU A 363 -26.58 7.16 -13.22
CA GLU A 363 -25.77 5.92 -13.18
C GLU A 363 -24.27 6.20 -13.03
N ASN A 364 -23.72 7.13 -13.82
CA ASN A 364 -22.30 7.50 -13.74
C ASN A 364 -21.91 8.08 -12.37
N ILE A 365 -22.80 8.86 -11.74
CA ILE A 365 -22.58 9.42 -10.40
C ILE A 365 -22.63 8.33 -9.32
N LEU A 366 -23.60 7.40 -9.38
CA LEU A 366 -23.69 6.25 -8.46
C LEU A 366 -22.40 5.40 -8.45
N PHE A 367 -21.82 5.16 -9.64
CA PHE A 367 -20.52 4.50 -9.75
C PHE A 367 -19.37 5.37 -9.25
N LEU A 368 -19.33 6.67 -9.57
CA LEU A 368 -18.28 7.56 -9.06
C LEU A 368 -18.24 7.58 -7.53
N HIS A 369 -19.41 7.65 -6.87
CA HIS A 369 -19.50 7.48 -5.42
C HIS A 369 -18.96 6.12 -4.97
N GLN A 370 -19.48 5.01 -5.51
CA GLN A 370 -19.08 3.65 -5.11
C GLN A 370 -17.55 3.44 -5.20
N TYR A 371 -16.93 3.81 -6.33
CA TYR A 371 -15.50 3.61 -6.55
C TYR A 371 -14.63 4.58 -5.74
N PHE A 372 -15.05 5.84 -5.55
CA PHE A 372 -14.32 6.79 -4.71
C PHE A 372 -14.39 6.43 -3.24
N LEU A 373 -15.57 6.01 -2.75
CA LEU A 373 -15.76 5.50 -1.40
C LEU A 373 -14.90 4.26 -1.18
N LEU A 374 -14.90 3.27 -2.07
CA LEU A 374 -14.04 2.07 -1.97
C LEU A 374 -12.53 2.41 -1.94
N TYR A 375 -12.11 3.47 -2.64
CA TYR A 375 -10.73 3.97 -2.61
C TYR A 375 -10.38 4.72 -1.33
N GLU A 376 -11.31 5.51 -0.81
CA GLU A 376 -11.14 6.21 0.46
C GLU A 376 -11.24 5.24 1.65
N GLU A 377 -12.02 4.16 1.57
CA GLU A 377 -12.11 3.11 2.59
C GLU A 377 -10.79 2.33 2.67
N ILE A 378 -10.23 1.88 1.53
CA ILE A 378 -8.91 1.21 1.55
C ILE A 378 -7.81 2.20 1.97
N SER A 379 -7.94 3.47 1.60
CA SER A 379 -7.05 4.52 2.07
C SER A 379 -7.15 4.75 3.58
N TYR A 380 -8.36 4.68 4.16
CA TYR A 380 -8.64 4.86 5.58
C TYR A 380 -8.16 3.65 6.39
N ALA A 381 -8.48 2.43 5.95
CA ALA A 381 -8.05 1.19 6.59
C ALA A 381 -6.52 1.11 6.68
N MET A 382 -5.84 1.32 5.55
CA MET A 382 -4.38 1.42 5.51
C MET A 382 -3.82 2.53 6.37
N ASN A 383 -4.50 3.68 6.47
CA ASN A 383 -4.05 4.80 7.28
C ASN A 383 -4.24 4.57 8.79
N HIS A 384 -5.16 3.70 9.22
CA HIS A 384 -5.48 3.45 10.64
C HIS A 384 -5.01 2.09 11.18
N GLY A 385 -4.30 1.28 10.38
CA GLY A 385 -3.83 -0.03 10.81
C GLY A 385 -4.94 -1.10 10.86
N ASP A 386 -6.12 -0.80 10.29
CA ASP A 386 -7.29 -1.70 10.29
C ASP A 386 -7.12 -2.78 9.22
N ILE A 387 -6.26 -3.76 9.51
CA ILE A 387 -5.95 -4.91 8.64
C ILE A 387 -7.23 -5.71 8.31
N GLY A 388 -8.14 -5.89 9.27
CA GLY A 388 -9.40 -6.60 9.05
C GLY A 388 -10.31 -5.92 8.02
N ARG A 389 -10.46 -4.58 8.09
CA ARG A 389 -11.14 -3.82 7.03
C ARG A 389 -10.37 -3.84 5.72
N LEU A 390 -9.04 -3.73 5.77
CA LEU A 390 -8.19 -3.77 4.56
C LEU A 390 -8.40 -5.06 3.77
N GLU A 391 -8.39 -6.22 4.43
CA GLU A 391 -8.69 -7.52 3.83
C GLU A 391 -10.13 -7.63 3.31
N ALA A 392 -11.13 -7.12 4.04
CA ALA A 392 -12.53 -7.11 3.61
C ALA A 392 -12.77 -6.27 2.32
N LEU A 393 -11.80 -5.46 1.91
CA LEU A 393 -11.80 -4.69 0.66
C LEU A 393 -11.09 -5.41 -0.49
N PHE A 394 -10.37 -6.51 -0.22
CA PHE A 394 -9.62 -7.21 -1.26
C PHE A 394 -10.54 -7.89 -2.29
N PRO A 395 -11.64 -8.60 -1.94
CA PRO A 395 -12.52 -9.22 -2.94
C PRO A 395 -13.08 -8.29 -4.03
N PRO A 396 -13.64 -7.09 -3.73
CA PRO A 396 -14.05 -6.15 -4.78
C PRO A 396 -12.86 -5.59 -5.58
N TRP A 397 -11.73 -5.26 -4.93
CA TRP A 397 -10.53 -4.79 -5.64
C TRP A 397 -9.91 -5.86 -6.55
N ILE A 398 -9.92 -7.14 -6.14
CA ILE A 398 -9.51 -8.31 -6.94
C ILE A 398 -10.33 -8.39 -8.23
N SER A 399 -11.64 -8.16 -8.15
CA SER A 399 -12.57 -8.16 -9.28
C SER A 399 -12.36 -6.95 -10.20
N ILE A 400 -12.26 -5.74 -9.63
CA ILE A 400 -11.95 -4.51 -10.37
C ILE A 400 -10.61 -4.65 -11.13
N PHE A 401 -9.58 -5.19 -10.48
CA PHE A 401 -8.28 -5.41 -11.10
C PHE A 401 -8.29 -6.47 -12.22
N ARG A 402 -9.21 -7.44 -12.20
CA ARG A 402 -9.42 -8.33 -13.36
C ARG A 402 -10.05 -7.58 -14.53
N ALA A 403 -11.02 -6.72 -14.27
CA ALA A 403 -11.68 -5.91 -15.30
C ALA A 403 -10.76 -4.88 -15.96
N VAL A 404 -9.90 -4.19 -15.20
CA VAL A 404 -9.01 -3.12 -15.74
C VAL A 404 -7.63 -3.61 -16.23
N GLY A 405 -7.45 -4.93 -16.41
CA GLY A 405 -6.20 -5.53 -16.90
C GLY A 405 -5.05 -5.64 -15.87
N LYS A 406 -5.29 -5.36 -14.59
CA LYS A 406 -4.32 -5.46 -13.49
C LYS A 406 -4.21 -6.88 -12.91
N HIS A 407 -4.17 -7.89 -13.79
CA HIS A 407 -4.22 -9.31 -13.41
C HIS A 407 -3.14 -9.72 -12.39
N LYS A 408 -1.92 -9.16 -12.50
CA LYS A 408 -0.84 -9.43 -11.53
C LYS A 408 -1.18 -9.00 -10.09
N TYR A 409 -1.75 -7.81 -9.91
CA TYR A 409 -2.21 -7.36 -8.59
C TYR A 409 -3.36 -8.23 -8.09
N SER A 410 -4.35 -8.53 -8.94
CA SER A 410 -5.45 -9.43 -8.59
C SER A 410 -4.97 -10.81 -8.13
N ALA A 411 -4.00 -11.40 -8.84
CA ALA A 411 -3.40 -12.69 -8.50
C ALA A 411 -2.60 -12.63 -7.18
N HIS A 412 -1.78 -11.60 -6.97
CA HIS A 412 -1.02 -11.42 -5.73
C HIS A 412 -1.96 -11.16 -4.52
N MET A 413 -3.04 -10.39 -4.67
CA MET A 413 -4.05 -10.20 -3.62
C MET A 413 -4.81 -11.50 -3.31
N THR A 414 -5.16 -12.27 -4.36
CA THR A 414 -5.79 -13.60 -4.21
C THR A 414 -4.86 -14.52 -3.41
N LYS A 415 -3.56 -14.58 -3.77
CA LYS A 415 -2.57 -15.38 -3.04
C LYS A 415 -2.37 -14.88 -1.61
N TYR A 416 -2.29 -13.56 -1.37
CA TYR A 416 -2.10 -13.01 -0.03
C TYR A 416 -3.18 -13.49 0.95
N LEU A 417 -4.46 -13.39 0.57
CA LEU A 417 -5.56 -13.90 1.39
C LEU A 417 -5.49 -15.43 1.56
N THR A 418 -5.22 -16.17 0.49
CA THR A 418 -5.12 -17.65 0.56
C THR A 418 -4.00 -18.09 1.50
N ASP A 419 -2.82 -17.50 1.38
CA ASP A 419 -1.66 -17.79 2.21
C ASP A 419 -1.94 -17.47 3.68
N LEU A 420 -2.46 -16.27 3.95
CA LEU A 420 -2.69 -15.73 5.29
C LEU A 420 -3.74 -16.52 6.08
N HIS A 421 -4.82 -16.97 5.42
CA HIS A 421 -5.96 -17.64 6.08
C HIS A 421 -5.94 -19.16 6.02
N PHE A 422 -5.24 -19.77 5.06
CA PHE A 422 -5.32 -21.23 4.83
C PHE A 422 -3.99 -21.95 4.72
N VAL A 423 -2.85 -21.26 4.53
CA VAL A 423 -1.53 -21.89 4.42
C VAL A 423 -0.69 -21.70 5.67
N TYR A 424 -0.59 -20.46 6.17
CA TYR A 424 0.31 -20.09 7.26
C TYR A 424 -0.22 -20.56 8.63
N PRO A 425 0.66 -21.06 9.54
CA PRO A 425 0.31 -21.26 10.94
C PRO A 425 -0.21 -19.96 11.58
N ALA A 426 -1.12 -20.06 12.54
CA ALA A 426 -1.82 -18.90 13.12
C ALA A 426 -0.89 -17.82 13.69
N ARG A 427 0.30 -18.20 14.19
CA ARG A 427 1.31 -17.27 14.71
C ARG A 427 2.07 -16.54 13.60
N LEU A 428 2.41 -17.23 12.50
CA LEU A 428 2.94 -16.61 11.29
C LEU A 428 1.89 -15.71 10.60
N SER A 429 0.65 -16.18 10.47
CA SER A 429 -0.46 -15.39 9.93
C SER A 429 -0.63 -14.08 10.72
N ARG A 430 -0.65 -14.18 12.06
CA ARG A 430 -0.64 -13.03 12.96
C ARG A 430 0.58 -12.11 12.75
N ALA A 431 1.78 -12.68 12.61
CA ALA A 431 3.00 -11.92 12.38
C ALA A 431 2.97 -11.14 11.05
N VAL A 432 2.49 -11.76 9.98
CA VAL A 432 2.31 -11.12 8.67
C VAL A 432 1.27 -10.01 8.75
N GLY A 433 0.07 -10.31 9.24
CA GLY A 433 -1.04 -9.35 9.30
C GLY A 433 -0.67 -8.07 10.04
N TYR A 434 -0.28 -8.18 11.32
CA TYR A 434 0.00 -7.00 12.16
C TYR A 434 1.24 -6.20 11.73
N ASN A 435 2.20 -6.80 11.00
CA ASN A 435 3.38 -6.08 10.51
C ASN A 435 3.28 -5.67 9.02
N SER A 436 2.16 -5.95 8.32
CA SER A 436 1.96 -5.52 6.92
C SER A 436 1.67 -4.02 6.76
N LEU A 437 1.27 -3.37 7.84
CA LEU A 437 1.17 -1.91 7.96
C LEU A 437 2.09 -1.46 9.09
N VAL A 438 2.85 -0.41 8.82
CA VAL A 438 3.76 0.23 9.78
C VAL A 438 3.66 1.74 9.59
N ASN A 439 3.95 2.50 10.62
CA ASN A 439 3.34 3.79 10.86
C ASN A 439 4.40 4.83 11.29
N PRO A 440 4.80 5.86 10.52
CA PRO A 440 6.15 6.44 10.71
C PRO A 440 6.53 7.40 11.87
N THR A 441 5.63 7.97 12.71
CA THR A 441 5.92 9.28 13.40
C THR A 441 4.99 9.76 14.59
N GLU A 442 4.33 8.88 15.34
CA GLU A 442 3.30 8.97 16.45
C GLU A 442 1.89 9.66 16.32
N THR A 443 0.90 9.05 15.60
CA THR A 443 -0.58 9.32 15.47
C THR A 443 -1.33 8.13 14.80
N ALA A 444 -2.67 8.08 14.82
CA ALA A 444 -3.45 6.94 14.30
C ALA A 444 -3.56 6.91 12.77
N ASP A 445 -3.73 8.06 12.09
CA ASP A 445 -3.97 8.19 10.65
C ASP A 445 -2.71 7.98 9.78
N GLY A 446 -1.59 7.70 10.44
CA GLY A 446 -0.28 7.67 9.83
C GLY A 446 0.10 6.34 9.18
N PHE A 447 -0.64 5.24 9.37
CA PHE A 447 -0.18 3.91 8.94
C PHE A 447 0.06 3.90 7.43
N ARG A 448 1.12 3.22 6.99
CA ARG A 448 1.54 3.12 5.59
C ARG A 448 1.81 1.66 5.27
N GLY A 449 1.67 1.32 3.98
CA GLY A 449 2.20 0.06 3.47
C GLY A 449 3.70 0.00 3.71
N VAL A 450 4.21 -1.17 4.05
CA VAL A 450 5.61 -1.38 4.43
C VAL A 450 6.62 -0.92 3.34
N ASP A 451 6.20 -0.94 2.08
CA ASP A 451 6.90 -0.44 0.89
C ASP A 451 6.96 1.10 0.77
N TRP A 452 6.32 1.84 1.68
CA TRP A 452 6.22 3.30 1.60
C TRP A 452 7.48 4.05 2.05
N VAL A 453 8.19 3.60 3.09
CA VAL A 453 9.48 4.23 3.46
C VAL A 453 10.53 3.99 2.40
N GLU A 454 10.52 2.84 1.71
CA GLU A 454 11.44 2.62 0.60
C GLU A 454 11.26 3.76 -0.41
N GLU A 455 10.08 3.89 -1.01
CA GLU A 455 9.94 4.91 -2.06
C GLU A 455 9.86 6.35 -1.53
N SER A 456 9.50 6.60 -0.26
CA SER A 456 9.25 7.96 0.26
C SER A 456 10.29 8.53 1.25
N MET A 457 11.05 7.69 1.96
CA MET A 457 12.02 8.13 2.99
C MET A 457 13.43 7.56 2.79
N ILE A 458 13.64 6.47 2.04
CA ILE A 458 14.97 5.98 1.67
C ILE A 458 15.28 6.34 0.21
N ASN A 459 14.53 5.84 -0.76
CA ASN A 459 14.74 6.10 -2.20
C ASN A 459 14.60 7.59 -2.50
N LEU A 460 13.46 8.22 -2.17
CA LEU A 460 13.23 9.64 -2.47
C LEU A 460 14.23 10.55 -1.74
N TYR A 461 14.58 10.22 -0.49
CA TYR A 461 15.60 10.96 0.25
C TYR A 461 17.00 10.76 -0.36
N THR A 462 17.36 9.56 -0.79
CA THR A 462 18.64 9.27 -1.46
C THR A 462 18.74 9.97 -2.81
N LYS A 463 17.69 9.86 -3.65
CA LYS A 463 17.53 10.56 -4.94
C LYS A 463 17.66 12.09 -4.79
N HIS A 464 17.15 12.67 -3.70
CA HIS A 464 17.09 14.13 -3.49
C HIS A 464 18.31 14.70 -2.72
N THR A 465 18.72 14.05 -1.64
CA THR A 465 19.75 14.53 -0.70
C THR A 465 21.14 14.07 -1.10
N PHE A 466 21.33 12.77 -1.35
CA PHE A 466 22.64 12.19 -1.69
C PHE A 466 22.95 12.24 -3.19
N GLY A 467 21.94 12.50 -4.03
CA GLY A 467 22.12 12.83 -5.45
C GLY A 467 23.00 14.06 -5.68
N GLY A 468 22.86 15.12 -4.86
CA GLY A 468 23.54 16.39 -5.10
C GLY A 468 23.00 17.16 -6.32
N SER A 469 23.84 17.92 -7.02
CA SER A 469 23.40 18.75 -8.15
C SER A 469 24.51 19.04 -9.16
N GLY A 470 24.14 19.26 -10.42
CA GLY A 470 25.08 19.62 -11.49
C GLY A 470 26.10 18.51 -11.76
N SER A 471 27.38 18.88 -11.94
CA SER A 471 28.49 17.94 -12.18
C SER A 471 28.71 16.90 -11.08
N ASN A 472 28.15 17.11 -9.89
CA ASN A 472 28.28 16.20 -8.75
C ASN A 472 27.20 15.09 -8.72
N TYR A 473 26.19 15.18 -9.58
CA TYR A 473 25.11 14.19 -9.65
C TYR A 473 25.61 12.90 -10.29
N THR A 474 26.13 11.98 -9.47
CA THR A 474 26.87 10.77 -9.91
C THR A 474 26.59 9.55 -9.03
N LYS A 475 26.62 8.35 -9.64
CA LYS A 475 26.47 7.07 -8.92
C LYS A 475 27.45 6.92 -7.77
N ALA A 476 28.72 7.28 -7.98
CA ALA A 476 29.77 7.13 -6.98
C ALA A 476 29.46 7.97 -5.72
N ARG A 477 29.02 9.23 -5.88
CA ARG A 477 28.64 10.07 -4.75
C ARG A 477 27.36 9.60 -4.05
N VAL A 478 26.35 9.17 -4.81
CA VAL A 478 25.14 8.59 -4.22
C VAL A 478 25.49 7.40 -3.33
N ILE A 479 26.37 6.50 -3.81
CA ILE A 479 26.85 5.37 -3.00
C ILE A 479 27.67 5.88 -1.81
N GLU A 480 28.68 6.72 -1.98
CA GLU A 480 29.55 7.22 -0.90
C GLU A 480 28.79 7.92 0.25
N GLU A 481 27.68 8.61 -0.04
CA GLU A 481 26.89 9.31 0.98
C GLU A 481 25.59 8.59 1.41
N SER A 482 25.19 7.48 0.76
CA SER A 482 24.09 6.61 1.22
C SER A 482 24.56 5.31 1.88
N ASP A 483 25.68 4.73 1.43
CA ASP A 483 26.43 3.78 2.24
C ASP A 483 27.02 4.55 3.43
N GLN A 484 26.43 4.32 4.61
CA GLN A 484 27.12 4.47 5.89
C GLN A 484 28.31 3.50 5.89
N ASN A 485 29.43 3.91 5.28
CA ASN A 485 30.58 3.09 4.92
C ASN A 485 31.06 2.21 6.08
N LEU A 486 30.80 0.92 5.99
CA LEU A 486 31.25 -0.09 6.95
C LEU A 486 32.50 -0.80 6.42
N PRO A 487 33.55 -0.92 7.25
CA PRO A 487 34.70 -1.78 6.97
C PRO A 487 34.39 -3.27 7.21
#